data_AF-A0A4U1G3J7-F1
#
_entry.id   AF-A0A4U1G3J7-F1
#
_cell.length_a   1.000
_cell.length_b   1.000
_cell.length_c   1.000
_cell.angle_alpha   90.00
_cell.angle_beta   90.00
_cell.angle_gamma   90.00
#
_symmetry.space_group_name_H-M   'P 1'
#
loop_
_entity.id
_entity.type
_entity.pdbx_description
1 polymer ?
#
loop_
_entity_poly.entity_id
_entity_poly.type
_entity_poly.pdbx_seq_one_letter_code
_entity_poly.pdbx_strand_id
1 'polypeptide(L)'
;MIPQKKLNELYDQLKKFHLSDALYVIGAVNAALKFGTSKPDRKNIPDWIWTWLQTRGRSDQNRRSLSIVLSRMARFLLLSSANDYRGVFLDLNNLEVRKAYSQVANLEELDDSLGDDISSQFSLYFNRIGQYQFPLQASKKTIIGRGFLLFHKLILATPSNYDFDVKFKEYFDLTLMEFMSTGFAMWILSNGTLDYEIKNEIKELTHVMTLKTQRIFLSLSCGTPKRYRELVRGSDWKTPHKLKDMYALDPLAIMPAVIVEKSSKLSFNTYVVPQAKYLLDRASSGIFYLLGDKEKELAENEEKKGKNPFRNAFGMVYRAYVGNHLSILGMHEFIDLDNDFVEYSGKLPDFAILQDEICILFEVKTSLLNIDARTYFEKQTLEREVNNGNIKKAIKQLMDFKNEILLGRIKDARFSKITSVIRIVVGYEDIFSINSTLLPLLDKISGSVLDDLQFASISDIEAIGSAIDQKINIITMIQKKVASPDERQWSIATLFDKDIDQKNSVLDNAFNEFIAKMGVPNFASKSI
;
A
#
# COMPACT_ATOMS: atom_id res chain seq x y z
N MET A 1 -31.54 14.00 6.16
CA MET A 1 -31.04 13.29 4.96
C MET A 1 -30.09 14.22 4.24
N ILE A 2 -28.79 13.90 4.18
CA ILE A 2 -27.82 14.65 3.39
C ILE A 2 -28.13 14.34 1.91
N PRO A 3 -28.23 15.32 1.00
CA PRO A 3 -28.49 15.05 -0.41
C PRO A 3 -27.38 14.15 -0.97
N GLN A 4 -27.77 13.00 -1.53
CA GLN A 4 -26.85 12.10 -2.19
C GLN A 4 -26.28 12.80 -3.42
N LYS A 5 -24.99 13.12 -3.40
CA LYS A 5 -24.32 13.81 -4.50
C LYS A 5 -23.84 12.77 -5.51
N LYS A 6 -24.23 12.94 -6.77
CA LYS A 6 -23.90 11.99 -7.85
C LYS A 6 -22.54 12.28 -8.46
N LEU A 7 -21.83 11.24 -8.89
CA LEU A 7 -20.53 11.37 -9.56
C LEU A 7 -20.56 12.34 -10.76
N ASN A 8 -21.65 12.33 -11.53
CA ASN A 8 -21.80 13.22 -12.70
C ASN A 8 -21.84 14.71 -12.30
N GLU A 9 -22.51 15.06 -11.21
CA GLU A 9 -22.56 16.44 -10.70
C GLU A 9 -21.19 16.93 -10.25
N LEU A 10 -20.41 16.04 -9.63
CA LEU A 10 -19.02 16.32 -9.29
C LEU A 10 -18.19 16.56 -10.56
N TYR A 11 -18.33 15.72 -11.58
CA TYR A 11 -17.60 15.91 -12.84
C TYR A 11 -17.95 17.19 -13.56
N ASP A 12 -19.23 17.56 -13.62
CA ASP A 12 -19.63 18.84 -14.23
C ASP A 12 -19.11 20.04 -13.45
N GLN A 13 -18.95 19.90 -12.12
CA GLN A 13 -18.28 20.90 -11.30
C GLN A 13 -16.78 20.96 -11.60
N LEU A 14 -16.10 19.81 -11.69
CA LEU A 14 -14.65 19.73 -11.86
C LEU A 14 -14.17 20.15 -13.26
N LYS A 15 -14.95 19.89 -14.31
CA LYS A 15 -14.65 20.29 -15.71
C LYS A 15 -14.47 21.81 -15.90
N LYS A 16 -14.94 22.62 -14.95
CA LYS A 16 -14.80 24.08 -14.97
C LYS A 16 -13.36 24.52 -14.70
N PHE A 17 -12.58 23.71 -13.98
CA PHE A 17 -11.24 24.07 -13.56
C PHE A 17 -10.20 23.77 -14.65
N HIS A 18 -9.18 24.60 -14.68
CA HIS A 18 -7.97 24.34 -15.45
C HIS A 18 -7.19 23.18 -14.80
N LEU A 19 -6.97 22.08 -15.53
CA LEU A 19 -6.51 20.81 -14.93
C LEU A 19 -5.12 20.92 -14.28
N SER A 20 -4.09 21.31 -15.03
CA SER A 20 -2.70 21.36 -14.54
C SER A 20 -2.55 22.32 -13.36
N ASP A 21 -3.13 23.52 -13.45
CA ASP A 21 -3.15 24.51 -12.36
C ASP A 21 -3.90 24.00 -11.11
N ALA A 22 -5.02 23.29 -11.29
CA ALA A 22 -5.77 22.69 -10.18
C ALA A 22 -4.98 21.58 -9.48
N LEU A 23 -4.37 20.69 -10.25
CA LEU A 23 -3.52 19.62 -9.71
C LEU A 23 -2.30 20.20 -8.99
N TYR A 24 -1.73 21.30 -9.47
CA TYR A 24 -0.62 22.00 -8.82
C TYR A 24 -1.01 22.49 -7.43
N VAL A 25 -2.15 23.17 -7.31
CA VAL A 25 -2.62 23.69 -6.02
C VAL A 25 -2.85 22.54 -5.03
N ILE A 26 -3.45 21.43 -5.49
CA ILE A 26 -3.63 20.21 -4.68
C ILE A 26 -2.26 19.64 -4.26
N GLY A 27 -1.35 19.49 -5.23
CA GLY A 27 0.00 18.97 -5.00
C GLY A 27 0.78 19.80 -3.99
N ALA A 28 0.67 21.13 -4.03
CA ALA A 28 1.33 22.03 -3.08
C ALA A 28 0.78 21.88 -1.66
N VAL A 29 -0.54 21.74 -1.48
CA VAL A 29 -1.12 21.44 -0.16
C VAL A 29 -0.61 20.10 0.37
N ASN A 30 -0.62 19.06 -0.46
CA ASN A 30 -0.16 17.73 -0.07
C ASN A 30 1.35 17.67 0.19
N ALA A 31 2.14 18.45 -0.55
CA ALA A 31 3.57 18.60 -0.31
C ALA A 31 3.85 19.29 1.03
N ALA A 32 3.05 20.30 1.41
CA ALA A 32 3.15 20.92 2.73
C ALA A 32 2.85 19.92 3.87
N LEU A 33 2.11 18.85 3.61
CA LEU A 33 1.77 17.81 4.59
C LEU A 33 2.63 16.55 4.46
N LYS A 34 3.62 16.55 3.56
CA LYS A 34 4.35 15.34 3.18
C LYS A 34 5.34 14.84 4.21
N PHE A 35 5.69 15.58 5.27
CA PHE A 35 6.52 15.05 6.38
C PHE A 35 5.67 14.62 7.58
N GLY A 36 4.42 15.08 7.64
CA GLY A 36 3.48 14.62 8.63
C GLY A 36 2.33 15.61 8.75
N THR A 37 1.24 15.16 9.39
CA THR A 37 0.10 16.03 9.64
C THR A 37 0.27 16.88 10.88
N SER A 38 1.28 16.63 11.73
CA SER A 38 1.53 17.36 12.98
C SER A 38 2.30 18.66 12.77
N LYS A 39 3.31 18.65 11.90
CA LYS A 39 4.15 19.80 11.53
C LYS A 39 4.17 19.94 10.01
N PRO A 40 3.42 20.89 9.43
CA PRO A 40 3.42 21.10 8.00
C PRO A 40 4.71 21.82 7.60
N ASP A 41 5.21 21.57 6.40
CA ASP A 41 6.40 22.20 5.85
C ASP A 41 6.01 23.37 4.95
N ARG A 42 6.60 24.55 5.22
CA ARG A 42 6.39 25.76 4.41
C ARG A 42 7.34 25.82 3.23
N LYS A 43 8.44 25.06 3.22
CA LYS A 43 9.51 25.18 2.23
C LYS A 43 8.92 25.06 0.81
N ASN A 44 9.15 26.09 0.00
CA ASN A 44 8.71 26.18 -1.39
C ASN A 44 7.19 26.06 -1.61
N ILE A 45 6.39 26.34 -0.58
CA ILE A 45 4.92 26.41 -0.66
C ILE A 45 4.50 27.88 -0.84
N PRO A 46 3.63 28.20 -1.81
CA PRO A 46 3.12 29.57 -1.98
C PRO A 46 2.46 30.11 -0.71
N ASP A 47 2.74 31.38 -0.37
CA ASP A 47 2.27 32.00 0.89
C ASP A 47 0.74 31.96 1.06
N TRP A 48 -0.01 32.11 -0.02
CA TRP A 48 -1.47 32.05 0.03
C TRP A 48 -2.00 30.64 0.34
N ILE A 49 -1.32 29.59 -0.15
CA ILE A 49 -1.64 28.19 0.18
C ILE A 49 -1.28 27.91 1.64
N TRP A 50 -0.11 28.38 2.08
CA TRP A 50 0.31 28.26 3.47
C TRP A 50 -0.68 28.92 4.42
N THR A 51 -1.09 30.15 4.12
CA THR A 51 -2.08 30.89 4.92
C THR A 51 -3.43 30.16 4.97
N TRP A 52 -3.87 29.61 3.84
CA TRP A 52 -5.08 28.80 3.78
C TRP A 52 -4.96 27.54 4.64
N LEU A 53 -3.82 26.84 4.56
CA LEU A 53 -3.57 25.62 5.33
C LEU A 53 -3.54 25.91 6.83
N GLN A 54 -2.93 27.01 7.27
CA GLN A 54 -2.96 27.42 8.68
C GLN A 54 -4.39 27.74 9.16
N THR A 55 -5.21 28.31 8.28
CA THR A 55 -6.60 28.66 8.62
C THR A 55 -7.52 27.45 8.72
N ARG A 56 -7.34 26.45 7.84
CA ARG A 56 -8.25 25.28 7.70
C ARG A 56 -7.70 24.00 8.34
N GLY A 57 -6.39 23.79 8.28
CA GLY A 57 -5.65 22.67 8.87
C GLY A 57 -5.25 22.90 10.33
N ARG A 58 -6.18 23.39 11.16
CA ARG A 58 -5.91 23.78 12.56
C ARG A 58 -5.52 22.63 13.49
N SER A 59 -5.80 21.40 13.09
CA SER A 59 -5.48 20.18 13.85
C SER A 59 -4.87 19.14 12.94
N ASP A 60 -4.23 18.13 13.52
CA ASP A 60 -3.67 16.99 12.79
C ASP A 60 -4.76 16.24 12.03
N GLN A 61 -5.93 16.07 12.65
CA GLN A 61 -7.09 15.43 12.03
C GLN A 61 -7.59 16.23 10.82
N ASN A 62 -7.68 17.56 10.92
CA ASN A 62 -8.08 18.40 9.80
C ASN A 62 -7.07 18.27 8.65
N ARG A 63 -5.77 18.31 8.95
CA ARG A 63 -4.71 18.16 7.95
C ARG A 63 -4.74 16.79 7.28
N ARG A 64 -4.98 15.72 8.03
CA ARG A 64 -5.17 14.37 7.48
C ARG A 64 -6.37 14.31 6.53
N SER A 65 -7.52 14.84 6.97
CA SER A 65 -8.74 14.89 6.16
C SER A 65 -8.53 15.68 4.86
N LEU A 66 -7.89 16.86 4.95
CA LEU A 66 -7.55 17.68 3.78
C LEU A 66 -6.69 16.90 2.78
N SER A 67 -5.63 16.23 3.24
CA SER A 67 -4.73 15.45 2.37
C SER A 67 -5.48 14.35 1.62
N ILE A 68 -6.32 13.58 2.32
CA ILE A 68 -7.11 12.49 1.74
C ILE A 68 -8.14 13.03 0.72
N VAL A 69 -8.92 14.04 1.11
CA VAL A 69 -9.99 14.57 0.25
C VAL A 69 -9.41 15.24 -1.00
N LEU A 70 -8.32 16.01 -0.86
CA LEU A 70 -7.67 16.64 -2.02
C LEU A 70 -7.01 15.59 -2.94
N SER A 71 -6.46 14.51 -2.39
CA SER A 71 -5.96 13.38 -3.20
C SER A 71 -7.09 12.74 -4.03
N ARG A 72 -8.26 12.52 -3.42
CA ARG A 72 -9.46 12.05 -4.15
C ARG A 72 -9.91 13.04 -5.22
N MET A 73 -9.87 14.33 -4.90
CA MET A 73 -10.25 15.39 -5.84
C MET A 73 -9.31 15.42 -7.05
N ALA A 74 -7.99 15.21 -6.86
CA ALA A 74 -7.03 15.11 -7.96
C ALA A 74 -7.35 13.92 -8.89
N ARG A 75 -7.67 12.75 -8.32
CA ARG A 75 -8.15 11.61 -9.09
C ARG A 75 -9.38 11.98 -9.92
N PHE A 76 -10.41 12.55 -9.29
CA PHE A 76 -11.63 12.91 -10.01
C PHE A 76 -11.42 14.00 -11.06
N LEU A 77 -10.50 14.95 -10.85
CA LEU A 77 -10.11 15.93 -11.85
C LEU A 77 -9.58 15.25 -13.12
N LEU A 78 -8.64 14.30 -12.97
CA LEU A 78 -8.08 13.51 -14.07
C LEU A 78 -9.15 12.71 -14.83
N LEU A 79 -10.15 12.19 -14.11
CA LEU A 79 -11.23 11.39 -14.68
C LEU A 79 -12.40 12.20 -15.26
N SER A 80 -12.59 13.45 -14.83
CA SER A 80 -13.72 14.31 -15.19
C SER A 80 -13.69 14.87 -16.62
N SER A 81 -12.59 14.68 -17.36
CA SER A 81 -12.29 15.37 -18.63
C SER A 81 -12.05 16.89 -18.51
N ALA A 82 -11.74 17.37 -17.29
CA ALA A 82 -11.08 18.66 -17.12
C ALA A 82 -9.81 18.75 -17.98
N ASN A 83 -9.48 19.94 -18.47
CA ASN A 83 -8.34 20.18 -19.37
C ASN A 83 -7.78 21.60 -19.21
N ASP A 84 -6.65 21.85 -19.86
CA ASP A 84 -5.90 23.11 -19.74
C ASP A 84 -6.39 24.23 -20.69
N TYR A 85 -7.54 24.04 -21.34
CA TYR A 85 -8.18 25.05 -22.18
C TYR A 85 -9.36 25.73 -21.47
N ARG A 86 -9.69 25.31 -20.24
CA ARG A 86 -10.78 25.87 -19.42
C ARG A 86 -10.25 26.97 -18.48
N GLY A 87 -11.13 27.89 -18.08
CA GLY A 87 -10.72 29.23 -17.59
C GLY A 87 -10.66 29.44 -16.07
N VAL A 88 -11.13 28.52 -15.21
CA VAL A 88 -11.19 28.78 -13.76
C VAL A 88 -9.95 28.20 -13.06
N PHE A 89 -9.13 29.07 -12.49
CA PHE A 89 -8.05 28.68 -11.58
C PHE A 89 -8.64 28.11 -10.28
N LEU A 90 -8.02 27.06 -9.72
CA LEU A 90 -8.44 26.48 -8.44
C LEU A 90 -7.98 27.36 -7.28
N ASP A 91 -8.77 28.37 -6.95
CA ASP A 91 -8.60 29.14 -5.71
C ASP A 91 -9.30 28.42 -4.55
N LEU A 92 -8.51 28.00 -3.55
CA LEU A 92 -8.98 27.29 -2.36
C LEU A 92 -9.99 28.09 -1.51
N ASN A 93 -10.11 29.41 -1.73
CA ASN A 93 -11.11 30.24 -1.08
C ASN A 93 -12.44 30.34 -1.85
N ASN A 94 -12.45 29.97 -3.13
CA ASN A 94 -13.60 30.08 -4.02
C ASN A 94 -14.76 29.14 -3.61
N LEU A 95 -15.99 29.63 -3.70
CA LEU A 95 -17.21 28.86 -3.42
C LEU A 95 -17.32 27.60 -4.29
N GLU A 96 -16.96 27.67 -5.57
CA GLU A 96 -17.00 26.54 -6.51
C GLU A 96 -16.04 25.42 -6.09
N VAL A 97 -14.87 25.77 -5.54
CA VAL A 97 -13.89 24.81 -5.01
C VAL A 97 -14.40 24.20 -3.72
N ARG A 98 -15.00 24.99 -2.82
CA ARG A 98 -15.63 24.47 -1.59
C ARG A 98 -16.78 23.51 -1.91
N LYS A 99 -17.56 23.81 -2.96
CA LYS A 99 -18.64 22.93 -3.45
C LYS A 99 -18.08 21.60 -3.95
N ALA A 100 -17.04 21.63 -4.79
CA ALA A 100 -16.36 20.44 -5.28
C ALA A 100 -15.73 19.62 -4.14
N TYR A 101 -15.03 20.27 -3.21
CA TYR A 101 -14.46 19.63 -2.02
C TYR A 101 -15.54 18.92 -1.20
N SER A 102 -16.66 19.60 -0.92
CA SER A 102 -17.80 19.02 -0.22
C SER A 102 -18.46 17.88 -1.01
N GLN A 103 -18.46 17.92 -2.34
CA GLN A 103 -18.92 16.81 -3.17
C GLN A 103 -18.01 15.59 -3.03
N VAL A 104 -16.68 15.76 -3.10
CA VAL A 104 -15.72 14.67 -2.93
C VAL A 104 -15.78 14.07 -1.52
N ALA A 105 -15.82 14.91 -0.49
CA ALA A 105 -15.84 14.47 0.90
C ALA A 105 -17.09 13.64 1.25
N ASN A 106 -18.23 13.94 0.62
CA ASN A 106 -19.51 13.30 0.87
C ASN A 106 -19.99 12.48 -0.34
N LEU A 107 -19.07 12.00 -1.18
CA LEU A 107 -19.41 11.15 -2.32
C LEU A 107 -19.72 9.73 -1.82
N GLU A 108 -20.98 9.52 -1.44
CA GLU A 108 -21.55 8.29 -0.87
C GLU A 108 -22.53 7.64 -1.85
N GLU A 109 -22.02 7.26 -3.03
CA GLU A 109 -22.83 6.53 -4.00
C GLU A 109 -22.74 5.03 -3.68
N LEU A 110 -23.77 4.54 -2.96
CA LEU A 110 -23.98 3.13 -2.71
C LEU A 110 -24.23 2.40 -4.04
N ASP A 111 -23.89 1.11 -4.03
CA ASP A 111 -24.00 0.24 -5.19
C ASP A 111 -25.41 -0.36 -5.23
N ASP A 112 -26.31 0.32 -5.93
CA ASP A 112 -27.74 -0.03 -5.98
C ASP A 112 -27.99 -1.44 -6.55
N SER A 113 -26.99 -2.07 -7.19
CA SER A 113 -27.08 -3.43 -7.74
C SER A 113 -27.12 -4.54 -6.69
N LEU A 114 -26.94 -4.22 -5.41
CA LEU A 114 -26.90 -5.19 -4.31
C LEU A 114 -28.27 -5.44 -3.63
N GLY A 115 -29.34 -4.84 -4.14
CA GLY A 115 -30.70 -5.02 -3.57
C GLY A 115 -30.86 -4.35 -2.20
N ASP A 116 -31.93 -4.66 -1.47
CA ASP A 116 -32.35 -3.91 -0.27
C ASP A 116 -31.53 -4.17 1.02
N ASP A 117 -30.49 -5.00 1.00
CA ASP A 117 -29.65 -5.24 2.18
C ASP A 117 -28.68 -4.08 2.43
N ILE A 118 -29.21 -3.05 3.09
CA ILE A 118 -28.51 -1.83 3.48
C ILE A 118 -27.22 -2.14 4.28
N SER A 119 -27.22 -3.17 5.14
CA SER A 119 -26.05 -3.51 5.96
C SER A 119 -24.89 -4.02 5.09
N SER A 120 -25.20 -4.90 4.14
CA SER A 120 -24.21 -5.38 3.17
C SER A 120 -23.69 -4.26 2.26
N GLN A 121 -24.56 -3.32 1.85
CA GLN A 121 -24.14 -2.16 1.06
C GLN A 121 -23.17 -1.25 1.85
N PHE A 122 -23.46 -0.96 3.12
CA PHE A 122 -22.57 -0.16 3.97
C PHE A 122 -21.23 -0.85 4.21
N SER A 123 -21.25 -2.15 4.55
CA SER A 123 -20.03 -2.93 4.74
C SER A 123 -19.14 -2.87 3.50
N LEU A 124 -19.73 -3.06 2.31
CA LEU A 124 -19.00 -2.99 1.06
C LEU A 124 -18.44 -1.59 0.77
N TYR A 125 -19.23 -0.55 1.02
CA TYR A 125 -18.78 0.84 0.90
C TYR A 125 -17.58 1.12 1.81
N PHE A 126 -17.64 0.74 3.09
CA PHE A 126 -16.53 0.95 4.02
C PHE A 126 -15.29 0.15 3.63
N ASN A 127 -15.43 -1.08 3.13
CA ASN A 127 -14.31 -1.86 2.64
C ASN A 127 -13.60 -1.18 1.46
N ARG A 128 -14.37 -0.69 0.49
CA ARG A 128 -13.85 0.03 -0.68
C ARG A 128 -13.20 1.36 -0.29
N ILE A 129 -13.81 2.12 0.61
CA ILE A 129 -13.25 3.40 1.08
C ILE A 129 -12.01 3.20 1.94
N GLY A 130 -11.99 2.19 2.81
CA GLY A 130 -10.83 1.84 3.64
C GLY A 130 -9.61 1.54 2.78
N GLN A 131 -9.80 0.78 1.70
CA GLN A 131 -8.74 0.44 0.74
C GLN A 131 -8.14 1.67 0.03
N TYR A 132 -8.90 2.77 -0.06
CA TYR A 132 -8.40 4.05 -0.59
C TYR A 132 -7.72 4.92 0.48
N GLN A 133 -8.35 5.05 1.65
CA GLN A 133 -7.94 6.03 2.67
C GLN A 133 -6.74 5.58 3.49
N PHE A 134 -6.67 4.31 3.89
CA PHE A 134 -5.64 3.83 4.80
C PHE A 134 -4.23 3.81 4.19
N PRO A 135 -4.02 3.47 2.90
CA PRO A 135 -2.70 3.59 2.29
C PRO A 135 -2.09 4.99 2.38
N LEU A 136 -2.90 6.05 2.38
CA LEU A 136 -2.43 7.44 2.50
C LEU A 136 -1.99 7.82 3.93
N GLN A 137 -2.31 6.99 4.92
CA GLN A 137 -2.01 7.23 6.34
C GLN A 137 -0.75 6.50 6.82
N ALA A 138 -0.18 5.60 6.01
CA ALA A 138 1.03 4.86 6.35
C ALA A 138 2.25 5.79 6.59
N SER A 139 3.11 5.41 7.54
CA SER A 139 4.36 6.11 7.84
C SER A 139 5.32 6.09 6.63
N LYS A 140 6.14 7.14 6.49
CA LYS A 140 6.98 7.34 5.30
C LYS A 140 8.34 6.66 5.42
N LYS A 141 8.89 6.66 6.64
CA LYS A 141 10.12 5.94 6.97
C LYS A 141 9.95 4.45 6.70
N THR A 142 8.80 3.89 7.08
CA THR A 142 8.48 2.47 6.85
C THR A 142 8.36 2.15 5.37
N ILE A 143 7.78 3.01 4.53
CA ILE A 143 7.62 2.75 3.08
C ILE A 143 8.97 2.54 2.39
N ILE A 144 9.93 3.46 2.56
CA ILE A 144 11.22 3.34 1.85
C ILE A 144 12.14 2.31 2.51
N GLY A 145 12.11 2.19 3.86
CA GLY A 145 12.82 1.13 4.58
C GLY A 145 12.36 -0.26 4.15
N ARG A 146 11.04 -0.46 4.00
CA ARG A 146 10.41 -1.69 3.45
C ARG A 146 10.92 -1.98 2.04
N GLY A 147 10.93 -0.98 1.17
CA GLY A 147 11.39 -1.11 -0.22
C GLY A 147 12.86 -1.54 -0.30
N PHE A 148 13.72 -0.89 0.48
CA PHE A 148 15.14 -1.25 0.55
C PHE A 148 15.35 -2.67 1.12
N LEU A 149 14.62 -3.02 2.18
CA LEU A 149 14.72 -4.34 2.78
C LEU A 149 14.33 -5.44 1.77
N LEU A 150 13.19 -5.28 1.09
CA LEU A 150 12.67 -6.25 0.12
C LEU A 150 13.49 -6.32 -1.17
N PHE A 151 13.81 -5.19 -1.79
CA PHE A 151 14.38 -5.16 -3.14
C PHE A 151 15.89 -4.94 -3.19
N HIS A 152 16.54 -4.85 -2.04
CA HIS A 152 18.00 -4.68 -2.01
C HIS A 152 18.69 -5.60 -1.01
N LYS A 153 18.24 -5.61 0.25
CA LYS A 153 18.92 -6.39 1.29
C LYS A 153 18.58 -7.87 1.22
N LEU A 154 17.29 -8.22 1.20
CA LEU A 154 16.85 -9.61 1.25
C LEU A 154 17.09 -10.37 -0.07
N ILE A 155 17.10 -9.69 -1.21
CA ILE A 155 17.45 -10.34 -2.49
C ILE A 155 18.88 -10.91 -2.49
N LEU A 156 19.80 -10.29 -1.74
CA LEU A 156 21.19 -10.74 -1.65
C LEU A 156 21.34 -11.93 -0.70
N ALA A 157 20.44 -12.03 0.29
CA ALA A 157 20.45 -13.09 1.30
C ALA A 157 19.57 -14.29 0.92
N THR A 158 18.70 -14.15 -0.09
CA THR A 158 17.75 -15.19 -0.51
C THR A 158 18.25 -15.85 -1.80
N PRO A 159 18.60 -17.15 -1.78
CA PRO A 159 19.01 -17.86 -2.99
C PRO A 159 17.93 -17.82 -4.06
N SER A 160 18.27 -17.30 -5.24
CA SER A 160 17.33 -17.18 -6.36
C SER A 160 18.07 -17.20 -7.69
N ASN A 161 17.47 -17.83 -8.71
CA ASN A 161 17.96 -17.80 -10.09
C ASN A 161 17.54 -16.53 -10.85
N TYR A 162 16.78 -15.65 -10.20
CA TYR A 162 16.35 -14.38 -10.74
C TYR A 162 17.12 -13.25 -10.06
N ASP A 163 18.00 -12.57 -10.81
CA ASP A 163 18.72 -11.39 -10.35
C ASP A 163 17.86 -10.14 -10.54
N PHE A 164 17.36 -9.58 -9.44
CA PHE A 164 16.43 -8.47 -9.47
C PHE A 164 17.07 -7.20 -10.04
N ASP A 165 18.33 -6.91 -9.67
CA ASP A 165 18.98 -5.65 -10.05
C ASP A 165 19.41 -5.68 -11.51
N VAL A 166 19.97 -6.80 -11.96
CA VAL A 166 20.32 -7.01 -13.37
C VAL A 166 19.07 -6.93 -14.24
N LYS A 167 17.97 -7.58 -13.86
CA LYS A 167 16.72 -7.55 -14.63
C LYS A 167 16.05 -6.17 -14.62
N PHE A 168 16.05 -5.48 -13.48
CA PHE A 168 15.53 -4.12 -13.42
C PHE A 168 16.33 -3.18 -14.34
N LYS A 169 17.66 -3.34 -14.37
CA LYS A 169 18.55 -2.60 -15.25
C LYS A 169 18.35 -2.93 -16.72
N GLU A 170 18.19 -4.20 -17.07
CA GLU A 170 17.90 -4.66 -18.42
C GLU A 170 16.58 -4.07 -18.94
N TYR A 171 15.54 -4.05 -18.10
CA TYR A 171 14.20 -3.62 -18.52
C TYR A 171 14.00 -2.11 -18.50
N PHE A 172 14.68 -1.42 -17.60
CA PHE A 172 14.37 -0.03 -17.27
C PHE A 172 15.58 0.89 -17.21
N ASP A 173 16.77 0.44 -17.60
CA ASP A 173 18.01 1.23 -17.66
C ASP A 173 18.45 1.89 -16.32
N LEU A 174 17.96 1.37 -15.20
CA LEU A 174 18.35 1.76 -13.84
C LEU A 174 18.64 0.54 -13.00
N THR A 175 19.56 0.63 -12.07
CA THR A 175 19.61 -0.30 -10.93
C THR A 175 18.44 -0.02 -9.98
N LEU A 176 18.09 -1.01 -9.16
CA LEU A 176 17.08 -0.85 -8.10
C LEU A 176 17.47 0.26 -7.13
N MET A 177 18.75 0.35 -6.77
CA MET A 177 19.24 1.41 -5.88
C MET A 177 19.10 2.80 -6.52
N GLU A 178 19.44 2.95 -7.79
CA GLU A 178 19.24 4.23 -8.52
C GLU A 178 17.76 4.61 -8.57
N PHE A 179 16.87 3.65 -8.83
CA PHE A 179 15.42 3.89 -8.89
C PHE A 179 14.83 4.30 -7.53
N MET A 180 15.12 3.53 -6.47
CA MET A 180 14.69 3.83 -5.09
C MET A 180 15.18 5.21 -4.66
N SER A 181 16.47 5.48 -4.87
CA SER A 181 17.09 6.71 -4.40
C SER A 181 16.66 7.94 -5.18
N THR A 182 16.46 7.80 -6.50
CA THR A 182 15.90 8.87 -7.33
C THR A 182 14.48 9.20 -6.89
N GLY A 183 13.60 8.20 -6.73
CA GLY A 183 12.23 8.44 -6.29
C GLY A 183 12.14 9.04 -4.88
N PHE A 184 12.99 8.60 -3.95
CA PHE A 184 13.11 9.20 -2.61
C PHE A 184 13.59 10.65 -2.67
N ALA A 185 14.62 10.96 -3.46
CA ALA A 185 15.10 12.33 -3.65
C ALA A 185 14.02 13.23 -4.27
N MET A 186 13.30 12.75 -5.29
CA MET A 186 12.21 13.49 -5.92
C MET A 186 11.06 13.73 -4.95
N TRP A 187 10.73 12.77 -4.07
CA TRP A 187 9.77 13.00 -3.00
C TRP A 187 10.21 14.10 -2.02
N ILE A 188 11.47 14.09 -1.60
CA ILE A 188 12.04 15.15 -0.72
C ILE A 188 11.98 16.51 -1.40
N LEU A 189 12.26 16.58 -2.69
CA LEU A 189 12.36 17.84 -3.43
C LEU A 189 11.02 18.35 -3.95
N SER A 190 10.00 17.48 -4.10
CA SER A 190 8.70 17.88 -4.62
C SER A 190 7.97 18.86 -3.69
N ASN A 191 7.56 20.00 -4.23
CA ASN A 191 6.66 20.96 -3.58
C ASN A 191 5.25 20.94 -4.21
N GLY A 192 4.86 19.80 -4.79
CA GLY A 192 3.66 19.67 -5.62
C GLY A 192 3.97 19.72 -7.12
N THR A 193 5.20 20.09 -7.48
CA THR A 193 5.73 20.02 -8.84
C THR A 193 7.12 19.40 -8.86
N LEU A 194 7.56 19.01 -10.06
CA LEU A 194 8.92 18.60 -10.37
C LEU A 194 9.28 19.22 -11.72
N ASP A 195 10.26 20.10 -11.75
CA ASP A 195 10.78 20.58 -13.04
C ASP A 195 11.61 19.48 -13.70
N TYR A 196 11.62 19.45 -15.04
CA TYR A 196 12.36 18.46 -15.83
C TYR A 196 13.86 18.38 -15.50
N GLU A 197 14.43 19.47 -15.00
CA GLU A 197 15.78 19.52 -14.44
C GLU A 197 15.68 19.96 -12.99
N ILE A 198 15.39 19.03 -12.09
CA ILE A 198 15.38 19.35 -10.66
C ILE A 198 16.81 19.73 -10.30
N LYS A 199 17.04 21.03 -10.09
CA LYS A 199 18.28 21.52 -9.51
C LYS A 199 18.36 20.90 -8.12
N ASN A 200 19.27 19.96 -7.98
CA ASN A 200 19.46 19.29 -6.72
C ASN A 200 20.14 20.26 -5.75
N GLU A 201 19.33 20.92 -4.93
CA GLU A 201 19.80 21.84 -3.90
C GLU A 201 20.47 21.12 -2.73
N ILE A 202 20.26 19.80 -2.62
CA ILE A 202 20.87 18.95 -1.59
C ILE A 202 22.14 18.37 -2.20
N LYS A 203 23.29 19.00 -1.90
CA LYS A 203 24.60 18.61 -2.45
C LYS A 203 24.88 17.12 -2.26
N GLU A 204 24.45 16.56 -1.14
CA GLU A 204 24.65 15.16 -0.79
C GLU A 204 23.86 14.21 -1.70
N LEU A 205 22.76 14.65 -2.34
CA LEU A 205 21.97 13.84 -3.27
C LEU A 205 22.46 13.92 -4.73
N THR A 206 23.42 14.80 -5.05
CA THR A 206 23.79 15.13 -6.45
C THR A 206 24.39 13.95 -7.21
N HIS A 207 25.11 13.07 -6.52
CA HIS A 207 25.68 11.85 -7.10
C HIS A 207 24.65 10.75 -7.33
N VAL A 208 23.50 10.83 -6.65
CA VAL A 208 22.42 9.83 -6.70
C VAL A 208 21.34 10.21 -7.71
N MET A 209 21.09 11.51 -7.87
CA MET A 209 20.02 12.04 -8.70
C MET A 209 20.58 12.81 -9.91
N THR A 210 21.06 12.06 -10.91
CA THR A 210 21.51 12.64 -12.19
C THR A 210 20.31 12.99 -13.07
N LEU A 211 20.51 13.86 -14.06
CA LEU A 211 19.47 14.17 -15.05
C LEU A 211 18.98 12.92 -15.79
N LYS A 212 19.88 11.95 -16.05
CA LYS A 212 19.53 10.66 -16.67
C LYS A 212 18.58 9.87 -15.77
N THR A 213 18.91 9.70 -14.49
CA THR A 213 18.09 8.88 -13.58
C THR A 213 16.73 9.53 -13.32
N GLN A 214 16.67 10.86 -13.19
CA GLN A 214 15.42 11.61 -13.08
C GLN A 214 14.50 11.38 -14.28
N ARG A 215 15.03 11.49 -15.50
CA ARG A 215 14.26 11.29 -16.74
C ARG A 215 13.68 9.89 -16.83
N ILE A 216 14.49 8.88 -16.53
CA ILE A 216 14.03 7.49 -16.60
C ILE A 216 12.97 7.23 -15.51
N PHE A 217 13.22 7.63 -14.27
CA PHE A 217 12.24 7.49 -13.18
C PHE A 217 10.91 8.16 -13.52
N LEU A 218 10.93 9.39 -14.03
CA LEU A 218 9.73 10.12 -14.46
C LEU A 218 9.03 9.42 -15.62
N SER A 219 9.76 8.92 -16.62
CA SER A 219 9.14 8.19 -17.73
C SER A 219 8.36 6.94 -17.28
N LEU A 220 8.82 6.30 -16.20
CA LEU A 220 8.16 5.14 -15.58
C LEU A 220 7.07 5.54 -14.58
N SER A 221 6.99 6.81 -14.19
CA SER A 221 6.18 7.28 -13.07
C SER A 221 5.25 8.44 -13.44
N CYS A 222 5.11 8.74 -14.73
CA CYS A 222 4.25 9.81 -15.22
C CYS A 222 3.26 9.35 -16.29
N GLY A 223 2.20 10.15 -16.45
CA GLY A 223 1.21 9.94 -17.51
C GLY A 223 0.56 11.23 -17.97
N THR A 224 -0.10 11.16 -19.12
CA THR A 224 -1.02 12.19 -19.58
C THR A 224 -2.39 12.00 -18.94
N PRO A 225 -3.24 13.03 -18.85
CA PRO A 225 -4.61 12.89 -18.34
C PRO A 225 -5.41 11.78 -19.04
N LYS A 226 -5.15 11.55 -20.34
CA LYS A 226 -5.73 10.44 -21.09
C LYS A 226 -5.29 9.08 -20.53
N ARG A 227 -4.00 8.90 -20.25
CA ARG A 227 -3.46 7.65 -19.73
C ARG A 227 -4.07 7.26 -18.38
N TYR A 228 -4.31 8.23 -17.50
CA TYR A 228 -5.03 7.98 -16.24
C TYR A 228 -6.44 7.43 -16.45
N ARG A 229 -7.18 7.97 -17.44
CA ARG A 229 -8.52 7.46 -17.78
C ARG A 229 -8.46 6.06 -18.37
N GLU A 230 -7.48 5.77 -19.23
CA GLU A 230 -7.26 4.43 -19.78
C GLU A 230 -6.96 3.39 -18.69
N LEU A 231 -6.12 3.73 -17.70
CA LEU A 231 -5.82 2.82 -16.59
C LEU A 231 -7.05 2.48 -15.76
N VAL A 232 -7.96 3.44 -15.53
CA VAL A 232 -9.14 3.22 -14.69
C VAL A 232 -10.27 2.55 -15.46
N ARG A 233 -10.51 2.96 -16.71
CA ARG A 233 -11.72 2.58 -17.47
C ARG A 233 -11.45 1.58 -18.60
N GLY A 234 -10.20 1.41 -19.02
CA GLY A 234 -9.83 0.52 -20.11
C GLY A 234 -10.12 1.10 -21.50
N SER A 235 -10.56 0.26 -22.44
CA SER A 235 -10.85 0.65 -23.83
C SER A 235 -11.95 1.71 -23.96
N ASP A 236 -12.92 1.72 -23.03
CA ASP A 236 -14.02 2.70 -22.99
C ASP A 236 -13.70 3.93 -22.12
N TRP A 237 -12.46 4.41 -22.16
CA TRP A 237 -11.99 5.47 -21.25
C TRP A 237 -12.73 6.80 -21.35
N LYS A 238 -13.45 7.02 -22.45
CA LYS A 238 -14.25 8.24 -22.68
C LYS A 238 -15.54 8.24 -21.84
N THR A 239 -16.04 7.07 -21.48
CA THR A 239 -17.32 6.93 -20.78
C THR A 239 -17.08 6.77 -19.28
N PRO A 240 -17.58 7.68 -18.43
CA PRO A 240 -17.53 7.51 -16.98
C PRO A 240 -18.12 6.17 -16.53
N HIS A 241 -17.42 5.47 -15.64
CA HIS A 241 -17.89 4.23 -15.06
C HIS A 241 -17.95 4.36 -13.54
N LYS A 242 -19.15 4.48 -12.97
CA LYS A 242 -19.38 4.73 -11.52
C LYS A 242 -18.45 3.91 -10.61
N LEU A 243 -18.52 2.58 -10.70
CA LEU A 243 -17.73 1.69 -9.84
C LEU A 243 -16.22 1.87 -9.99
N LYS A 244 -15.70 1.87 -11.23
CA LYS A 244 -14.26 2.00 -11.50
C LYS A 244 -13.75 3.39 -11.11
N ASP A 245 -14.47 4.44 -11.49
CA ASP A 245 -14.10 5.81 -11.19
C ASP A 245 -14.02 6.07 -9.68
N MET A 246 -14.98 5.55 -8.92
CA MET A 246 -15.03 5.72 -7.47
C MET A 246 -14.04 4.85 -6.71
N TYR A 247 -13.89 3.58 -7.11
CA TYR A 247 -13.27 2.57 -6.24
C TYR A 247 -12.09 1.83 -6.84
N ALA A 248 -11.82 1.91 -8.16
CA ALA A 248 -10.62 1.30 -8.73
C ALA A 248 -9.35 1.80 -8.02
N LEU A 249 -8.29 1.00 -7.98
CA LEU A 249 -7.00 1.42 -7.42
C LEU A 249 -6.61 2.82 -7.92
N ASP A 250 -6.01 3.64 -7.04
CA ASP A 250 -5.60 4.99 -7.39
C ASP A 250 -4.56 4.95 -8.52
N PRO A 251 -4.87 5.47 -9.74
CA PRO A 251 -3.90 5.43 -10.82
C PRO A 251 -2.67 6.31 -10.52
N LEU A 252 -2.78 7.24 -9.57
CA LEU A 252 -1.63 8.00 -9.06
C LEU A 252 -0.63 7.14 -8.27
N ALA A 253 -1.03 5.99 -7.72
CA ALA A 253 -0.09 5.04 -7.09
C ALA A 253 0.82 4.36 -8.13
N ILE A 254 0.38 4.26 -9.38
CA ILE A 254 1.15 3.69 -10.50
C ILE A 254 1.94 4.79 -11.21
N MET A 255 1.30 5.93 -11.48
CA MET A 255 1.88 7.10 -12.11
C MET A 255 1.71 8.31 -11.19
N PRO A 256 2.63 8.56 -10.24
CA PRO A 256 2.52 9.67 -9.30
C PRO A 256 2.58 11.07 -9.92
N ALA A 257 3.14 11.21 -11.12
CA ALA A 257 3.37 12.50 -11.77
C ALA A 257 2.49 12.70 -13.03
N VAL A 258 1.94 13.89 -13.19
CA VAL A 258 1.12 14.28 -14.35
C VAL A 258 1.92 15.26 -15.21
N ILE A 259 1.99 15.00 -16.52
CA ILE A 259 2.63 15.92 -17.47
C ILE A 259 1.79 17.18 -17.62
N VAL A 260 2.39 18.36 -17.48
CA VAL A 260 1.73 19.63 -17.78
C VAL A 260 1.63 19.81 -19.29
N GLU A 261 0.42 19.90 -19.83
CA GLU A 261 0.23 20.19 -21.26
C GLU A 261 0.23 21.71 -21.49
N LYS A 262 -0.44 22.46 -20.61
CA LYS A 262 -0.45 23.92 -20.61
C LYS A 262 -0.68 24.43 -19.19
N SER A 263 -0.12 25.58 -18.83
CA SER A 263 -0.33 26.19 -17.53
C SER A 263 -0.05 27.70 -17.58
N SER A 264 -0.74 28.47 -16.74
CA SER A 264 -0.44 29.89 -16.53
C SER A 264 0.62 30.13 -15.46
N LYS A 265 0.98 29.10 -14.69
CA LYS A 265 1.86 29.15 -13.51
C LYS A 265 3.13 28.32 -13.67
N LEU A 266 3.08 27.29 -14.50
CA LEU A 266 4.14 26.29 -14.63
C LEU A 266 4.74 26.31 -16.02
N SER A 267 6.00 25.86 -16.11
CA SER A 267 6.67 25.66 -17.39
C SER A 267 6.10 24.44 -18.12
N PHE A 268 6.24 24.40 -19.45
CA PHE A 268 5.78 23.27 -20.27
C PHE A 268 6.49 21.94 -19.93
N ASN A 269 7.68 22.00 -19.34
CA ASN A 269 8.45 20.82 -18.95
C ASN A 269 8.28 20.48 -17.46
N THR A 270 7.32 21.10 -16.77
CA THR A 270 7.05 20.80 -15.37
C THR A 270 6.10 19.60 -15.28
N TYR A 271 6.32 18.75 -14.27
CA TYR A 271 5.40 17.70 -13.87
C TYR A 271 4.68 18.15 -12.60
N VAL A 272 3.39 17.84 -12.51
CA VAL A 272 2.62 18.04 -11.28
C VAL A 272 2.59 16.73 -10.50
N VAL A 273 2.75 16.82 -9.18
CA VAL A 273 2.68 15.67 -8.27
C VAL A 273 1.54 15.91 -7.28
N PRO A 274 0.32 15.45 -7.59
CA PRO A 274 -0.86 15.76 -6.77
C PRO A 274 -0.77 15.16 -5.35
N GLN A 275 -0.07 14.04 -5.20
CA GLN A 275 0.14 13.38 -3.92
C GLN A 275 1.59 12.86 -3.85
N ALA A 276 2.45 13.62 -3.15
CA ALA A 276 3.87 13.34 -3.06
C ALA A 276 4.17 11.94 -2.50
N LYS A 277 3.34 11.42 -1.60
CA LYS A 277 3.52 10.07 -1.03
C LYS A 277 3.65 8.99 -2.11
N TYR A 278 2.92 9.11 -3.22
CA TYR A 278 2.96 8.10 -4.26
C TYR A 278 4.31 8.03 -5.01
N LEU A 279 5.17 9.05 -4.93
CA LEU A 279 6.56 8.93 -5.39
C LEU A 279 7.34 7.91 -4.54
N LEU A 280 7.13 7.89 -3.22
CA LEU A 280 7.74 6.90 -2.32
C LEU A 280 7.15 5.52 -2.54
N ASP A 281 5.83 5.42 -2.66
CA ASP A 281 5.18 4.13 -2.93
C ASP A 281 5.69 3.55 -4.25
N ARG A 282 5.84 4.40 -5.29
CA ARG A 282 6.40 4.02 -6.58
C ARG A 282 7.85 3.56 -6.46
N ALA A 283 8.66 4.28 -5.70
CA ALA A 283 10.07 3.95 -5.44
C ALA A 283 10.25 2.71 -4.54
N SER A 284 9.19 2.22 -3.90
CA SER A 284 9.22 1.07 -2.98
C SER A 284 8.40 -0.08 -3.57
N SER A 285 7.14 -0.24 -3.14
CA SER A 285 6.26 -1.33 -3.60
C SER A 285 5.97 -1.27 -5.10
N GLY A 286 6.14 -0.13 -5.75
CA GLY A 286 6.04 0.02 -7.21
C GLY A 286 7.04 -0.84 -8.00
N ILE A 287 8.18 -1.21 -7.40
CA ILE A 287 9.17 -2.12 -8.01
C ILE A 287 8.55 -3.51 -8.25
N PHE A 288 7.76 -4.01 -7.29
CA PHE A 288 7.06 -5.29 -7.41
C PHE A 288 6.17 -5.34 -8.66
N TYR A 289 5.40 -4.27 -8.87
CA TYR A 289 4.50 -4.17 -10.01
C TYR A 289 5.26 -3.96 -11.32
N LEU A 290 6.31 -3.13 -11.34
CA LEU A 290 7.15 -2.93 -12.53
C LEU A 290 7.75 -4.25 -13.06
N LEU A 291 8.45 -4.99 -12.21
CA LEU A 291 9.06 -6.26 -12.61
C LEU A 291 7.99 -7.32 -12.89
N GLY A 292 6.98 -7.41 -12.03
CA GLY A 292 5.90 -8.38 -12.18
C GLY A 292 5.12 -8.21 -13.49
N ASP A 293 4.80 -6.97 -13.86
CA ASP A 293 4.05 -6.67 -15.08
C ASP A 293 4.94 -6.84 -16.32
N LYS A 294 6.22 -6.47 -16.25
CA LYS A 294 7.13 -6.66 -17.39
C LYS A 294 7.38 -8.14 -17.69
N GLU A 295 7.61 -8.96 -16.67
CA GLU A 295 7.75 -10.41 -16.83
C GLU A 295 6.46 -11.05 -17.39
N LYS A 296 5.30 -10.55 -16.98
CA LYS A 296 4.02 -11.01 -17.52
C LYS A 296 3.88 -10.65 -19.01
N GLU A 297 4.23 -9.42 -19.39
CA GLU A 297 4.22 -8.95 -20.79
C GLU A 297 5.14 -9.81 -21.66
N LEU A 298 6.38 -10.08 -21.20
CA LEU A 298 7.32 -10.95 -21.90
C LEU A 298 6.79 -12.37 -22.06
N ALA A 299 6.23 -12.95 -20.98
CA ALA A 299 5.65 -14.28 -21.02
C ALA A 299 4.44 -14.39 -21.98
N GLU A 300 3.61 -13.33 -22.07
CA GLU A 300 2.50 -13.27 -23.02
C GLU A 300 2.99 -13.19 -24.47
N ASN A 301 4.04 -12.40 -24.74
CA ASN A 301 4.66 -12.29 -26.06
C ASN A 301 5.35 -13.59 -26.51
N GLU A 302 5.85 -14.39 -25.57
CA GLU A 302 6.46 -15.70 -25.84
C GLU A 302 5.46 -16.88 -25.79
N GLU A 303 4.16 -16.61 -25.70
CA GLU A 303 3.09 -17.62 -25.53
C GLU A 303 3.25 -18.53 -24.29
N LYS A 304 4.09 -18.15 -23.32
CA LYS A 304 4.32 -18.85 -22.03
C LYS A 304 3.40 -18.31 -20.94
N LYS A 305 2.10 -18.22 -21.21
CA LYS A 305 1.10 -17.64 -20.29
C LYS A 305 1.20 -18.25 -18.89
N GLY A 306 1.25 -17.39 -17.87
CA GLY A 306 1.27 -17.78 -16.46
C GLY A 306 2.66 -17.97 -15.85
N LYS A 307 3.75 -17.88 -16.63
CA LYS A 307 5.11 -17.84 -16.05
C LYS A 307 5.46 -16.43 -15.59
N ASN A 308 5.97 -16.31 -14.38
CA ASN A 308 6.52 -15.06 -13.85
C ASN A 308 7.68 -15.39 -12.90
N PRO A 309 8.92 -15.51 -13.41
CA PRO A 309 10.08 -15.92 -12.61
C PRO A 309 10.38 -14.92 -11.49
N PHE A 310 10.13 -13.63 -11.72
CA PHE A 310 10.21 -12.60 -10.69
C PHE A 310 9.27 -12.89 -9.51
N ARG A 311 7.98 -13.14 -9.74
CA ARG A 311 7.01 -13.38 -8.66
C ARG A 311 7.34 -14.62 -7.84
N ASN A 312 7.87 -15.67 -8.48
CA ASN A 312 8.32 -16.87 -7.77
C ASN A 312 9.52 -16.56 -6.87
N ALA A 313 10.53 -15.85 -7.39
CA ALA A 313 11.69 -15.43 -6.61
C ALA A 313 11.31 -14.48 -5.47
N PHE A 314 10.41 -13.54 -5.73
CA PHE A 314 9.91 -12.60 -4.74
C PHE A 314 9.14 -13.31 -3.61
N GLY A 315 8.51 -14.46 -3.86
CA GLY A 315 7.89 -15.25 -2.80
C GLY A 315 8.86 -15.66 -1.71
N MET A 316 10.08 -16.08 -2.07
CA MET A 316 11.11 -16.43 -1.11
C MET A 316 11.63 -15.19 -0.35
N VAL A 317 11.81 -14.08 -1.06
CA VAL A 317 12.20 -12.79 -0.47
C VAL A 317 11.15 -12.30 0.52
N TYR A 318 9.87 -12.41 0.18
CA TYR A 318 8.77 -12.00 1.04
C TYR A 318 8.62 -12.92 2.27
N ARG A 319 8.82 -14.23 2.11
CA ARG A 319 8.92 -15.15 3.25
C ARG A 319 10.04 -14.72 4.21
N ALA A 320 11.24 -14.45 3.69
CA ALA A 320 12.36 -13.95 4.50
C ALA A 320 12.04 -12.60 5.19
N TYR A 321 11.30 -11.72 4.51
CA TYR A 321 10.84 -10.45 5.08
C TYR A 321 9.93 -10.67 6.29
N VAL A 322 8.95 -11.57 6.18
CA VAL A 322 8.08 -11.94 7.31
C VAL A 322 8.90 -12.54 8.44
N GLY A 323 9.80 -13.48 8.11
CA GLY A 323 10.72 -14.09 9.07
C GLY A 323 11.50 -13.07 9.90
N ASN A 324 12.08 -12.03 9.28
CA ASN A 324 12.83 -10.98 9.98
C ASN A 324 12.00 -10.24 11.05
N HIS A 325 10.69 -10.06 10.85
CA HIS A 325 9.83 -9.41 11.84
C HIS A 325 9.43 -10.38 12.96
N LEU A 326 9.13 -11.63 12.60
CA LEU A 326 8.71 -12.67 13.55
C LEU A 326 9.88 -13.17 14.43
N SER A 327 11.12 -13.10 13.93
CA SER A 327 12.33 -13.55 14.61
C SER A 327 12.96 -12.49 15.52
N ILE A 328 12.36 -11.29 15.64
CA ILE A 328 12.84 -10.29 16.61
C ILE A 328 12.80 -10.93 18.00
N LEU A 329 13.87 -10.76 18.78
CA LEU A 329 13.98 -11.35 20.10
C LEU A 329 12.85 -10.82 21.00
N GLY A 330 11.93 -11.69 21.37
CA GLY A 330 10.71 -11.36 22.12
C GLY A 330 10.52 -12.18 23.38
N MET A 331 9.27 -12.29 23.84
CA MET A 331 8.85 -13.20 24.91
C MET A 331 8.49 -14.60 24.38
N HIS A 332 8.68 -14.83 23.08
CA HIS A 332 8.28 -16.03 22.37
C HIS A 332 9.49 -16.75 21.79
N GLU A 333 9.29 -18.03 21.47
CA GLU A 333 10.18 -18.81 20.63
C GLU A 333 9.71 -18.72 19.17
N PHE A 334 10.61 -18.40 18.25
CA PHE A 334 10.36 -18.37 16.81
C PHE A 334 10.99 -19.60 16.17
N ILE A 335 10.27 -20.22 15.24
CA ILE A 335 10.71 -21.39 14.48
C ILE A 335 10.50 -21.12 13.00
N ASP A 336 11.58 -21.22 12.21
CA ASP A 336 11.49 -21.34 10.76
C ASP A 336 11.29 -22.82 10.42
N LEU A 337 10.06 -23.19 10.03
CA LEU A 337 9.70 -24.59 9.85
C LEU A 337 10.37 -25.25 8.63
N ASP A 338 10.86 -24.48 7.66
CA ASP A 338 11.61 -25.07 6.54
C ASP A 338 13.08 -25.33 6.90
N ASN A 339 13.64 -24.56 7.84
CA ASN A 339 15.07 -24.62 8.18
C ASN A 339 15.36 -25.32 9.51
N ASP A 340 14.47 -25.19 10.49
CA ASP A 340 14.65 -25.65 11.87
C ASP A 340 13.90 -26.97 12.16
N PHE A 341 13.21 -27.53 11.16
CA PHE A 341 12.31 -28.67 11.35
C PHE A 341 12.44 -29.68 10.20
N VAL A 342 12.80 -30.94 10.52
CA VAL A 342 13.10 -31.98 9.52
C VAL A 342 12.18 -33.22 9.65
N GLU A 343 11.39 -33.30 10.71
CA GLU A 343 10.72 -34.55 11.13
C GLU A 343 9.25 -34.69 10.70
N TYR A 344 8.85 -34.17 9.53
CA TYR A 344 7.48 -34.32 9.03
C TYR A 344 7.44 -34.51 7.51
N SER A 345 6.69 -35.52 7.07
CA SER A 345 6.54 -35.85 5.64
C SER A 345 5.40 -35.10 4.95
N GLY A 346 4.55 -34.39 5.70
CA GLY A 346 3.48 -33.57 5.14
C GLY A 346 3.96 -32.16 4.77
N LYS A 347 3.03 -31.30 4.36
CA LYS A 347 3.34 -29.90 4.08
C LYS A 347 3.44 -29.10 5.37
N LEU A 348 4.55 -28.39 5.55
CA LEU A 348 4.80 -27.53 6.69
C LEU A 348 4.32 -26.11 6.40
N PRO A 349 3.68 -25.41 7.34
CA PRO A 349 3.58 -23.95 7.31
C PRO A 349 4.98 -23.32 7.24
N ASP A 350 5.08 -22.04 6.87
CA ASP A 350 6.37 -21.36 6.77
C ASP A 350 7.01 -21.10 8.16
N PHE A 351 6.23 -20.62 9.12
CA PHE A 351 6.73 -20.25 10.45
C PHE A 351 5.82 -20.68 11.60
N ALA A 352 6.41 -20.82 12.78
CA ALA A 352 5.69 -20.93 14.04
C ALA A 352 6.24 -19.96 15.08
N ILE A 353 5.34 -19.39 15.90
CA ILE A 353 5.69 -18.67 17.12
C ILE A 353 5.05 -19.41 18.31
N LEU A 354 5.85 -19.73 19.33
CA LEU A 354 5.43 -20.50 20.48
C LEU A 354 5.64 -19.70 21.77
N GLN A 355 4.66 -19.75 22.65
CA GLN A 355 4.79 -19.29 24.03
C GLN A 355 3.82 -20.07 24.91
N ASP A 356 4.35 -20.62 25.99
CA ASP A 356 3.61 -21.46 26.93
C ASP A 356 2.90 -22.64 26.21
N GLU A 357 1.58 -22.70 26.25
CA GLU A 357 0.78 -23.77 25.62
C GLU A 357 0.17 -23.36 24.27
N ILE A 358 0.57 -22.21 23.72
CA ILE A 358 -0.05 -21.64 22.52
C ILE A 358 0.97 -21.54 21.39
N CYS A 359 0.54 -21.96 20.21
CA CYS A 359 1.29 -21.83 18.97
C CYS A 359 0.54 -20.94 17.98
N ILE A 360 1.25 -20.04 17.29
CA ILE A 360 0.74 -19.33 16.12
C ILE A 360 1.49 -19.84 14.88
N LEU A 361 0.75 -20.41 13.93
CA LEU A 361 1.27 -20.86 12.66
C LEU A 361 1.07 -19.79 11.58
N PHE A 362 2.09 -19.56 10.77
CA PHE A 362 2.04 -18.59 9.67
C PHE A 362 2.27 -19.28 8.32
N GLU A 363 1.41 -18.96 7.36
CA GLU A 363 1.58 -19.33 5.95
C GLU A 363 1.68 -18.06 5.10
N VAL A 364 2.80 -17.87 4.41
CA VAL A 364 3.11 -16.69 3.61
C VAL A 364 2.72 -16.89 2.15
N LYS A 365 2.08 -15.87 1.59
CA LYS A 365 1.68 -15.79 0.19
C LYS A 365 2.01 -14.41 -0.37
N THR A 366 2.55 -14.38 -1.58
CA THR A 366 2.81 -13.12 -2.31
C THR A 366 1.53 -12.40 -2.71
N SER A 367 0.41 -13.10 -2.80
CA SER A 367 -0.89 -12.50 -3.07
C SER A 367 -2.01 -13.37 -2.53
N LEU A 368 -2.94 -12.75 -1.81
CA LEU A 368 -4.13 -13.40 -1.27
C LEU A 368 -5.34 -13.25 -2.19
N LEU A 369 -5.52 -12.04 -2.71
CA LEU A 369 -6.63 -11.66 -3.57
C LEU A 369 -6.07 -10.95 -4.80
N ASN A 370 -6.61 -11.29 -5.97
CA ASN A 370 -6.36 -10.52 -7.18
C ASN A 370 -6.82 -9.04 -7.03
N ILE A 371 -6.37 -8.19 -7.96
CA ILE A 371 -6.64 -6.74 -7.92
C ILE A 371 -8.13 -6.43 -7.87
N ASP A 372 -8.95 -7.09 -8.69
CA ASP A 372 -10.39 -6.80 -8.74
C ASP A 372 -11.09 -7.21 -7.43
N ALA A 373 -10.73 -8.38 -6.89
CA ALA A 373 -11.27 -8.91 -5.64
C ALA A 373 -10.99 -7.98 -4.45
N ARG A 374 -9.76 -7.48 -4.31
CA ARG A 374 -9.38 -6.57 -3.22
C ARG A 374 -9.84 -5.13 -3.43
N THR A 375 -10.23 -4.76 -4.65
CA THR A 375 -10.67 -3.40 -4.99
C THR A 375 -12.17 -3.27 -4.80
N TYR A 376 -12.93 -4.24 -5.32
CA TYR A 376 -14.39 -4.15 -5.37
C TYR A 376 -15.08 -5.00 -4.31
N PHE A 377 -14.39 -5.98 -3.72
CA PHE A 377 -14.92 -6.89 -2.69
C PHE A 377 -16.26 -7.54 -3.09
N GLU A 378 -16.45 -7.79 -4.38
CA GLU A 378 -17.66 -8.43 -4.88
C GLU A 378 -17.71 -9.89 -4.42
N LYS A 379 -18.83 -10.29 -3.82
CA LYS A 379 -19.02 -11.61 -3.22
C LYS A 379 -18.65 -12.76 -4.16
N GLN A 380 -19.14 -12.74 -5.41
CA GLN A 380 -18.85 -13.80 -6.40
C GLN A 380 -17.37 -13.88 -6.77
N THR A 381 -16.68 -12.75 -6.78
CA THR A 381 -15.24 -12.69 -7.09
C THR A 381 -14.44 -13.22 -5.90
N LEU A 382 -14.81 -12.83 -4.67
CA LEU A 382 -14.20 -13.35 -3.44
C LEU A 382 -14.42 -14.86 -3.27
N GLU A 383 -15.63 -15.36 -3.51
CA GLU A 383 -15.96 -16.80 -3.47
C GLU A 383 -15.11 -17.60 -4.45
N ARG A 384 -14.87 -17.06 -5.66
CA ARG A 384 -13.99 -17.69 -6.65
C ARG A 384 -12.53 -17.72 -6.17
N GLU A 385 -12.02 -16.61 -5.62
CA GLU A 385 -10.66 -16.54 -5.08
C GLU A 385 -10.46 -17.49 -3.89
N VAL A 386 -11.45 -17.61 -3.01
CA VAL A 386 -11.41 -18.54 -1.88
C VAL A 386 -11.40 -20.00 -2.36
N ASN A 387 -12.32 -20.36 -3.27
CA ASN A 387 -12.50 -21.76 -3.68
C ASN A 387 -11.41 -22.28 -4.62
N ASN A 388 -10.94 -21.43 -5.53
CA ASN A 388 -10.02 -21.80 -6.61
C ASN A 388 -8.61 -21.26 -6.42
N GLY A 389 -8.40 -20.36 -5.46
CA GLY A 389 -7.12 -19.68 -5.24
C GLY A 389 -6.20 -20.35 -4.21
N ASN A 390 -5.17 -19.61 -3.83
CA ASN A 390 -4.15 -20.06 -2.88
C ASN A 390 -4.63 -20.09 -1.43
N ILE A 391 -5.74 -19.38 -1.12
CA ILE A 391 -6.31 -19.29 0.23
C ILE A 391 -6.71 -20.67 0.74
N LYS A 392 -7.50 -21.44 -0.02
CA LYS A 392 -7.94 -22.79 0.39
C LYS A 392 -6.76 -23.74 0.62
N LYS A 393 -5.72 -23.65 -0.21
CA LYS A 393 -4.49 -24.46 -0.05
C LYS A 393 -3.75 -24.11 1.24
N ALA A 394 -3.58 -22.81 1.51
CA ALA A 394 -2.96 -22.31 2.73
C ALA A 394 -3.74 -22.74 3.99
N ILE A 395 -5.06 -22.57 3.99
CA ILE A 395 -5.92 -22.97 5.11
C ILE A 395 -5.80 -24.47 5.38
N LYS A 396 -5.83 -25.30 4.32
CA LYS A 396 -5.68 -26.75 4.46
C LYS A 396 -4.33 -27.12 5.07
N GLN A 397 -3.23 -26.54 4.57
CA GLN A 397 -1.89 -26.79 5.08
C GLN A 397 -1.75 -26.43 6.57
N LEU A 398 -2.24 -25.25 6.96
CA LEU A 398 -2.28 -24.82 8.37
C LEU A 398 -3.15 -25.74 9.23
N MET A 399 -4.29 -26.20 8.70
CA MET A 399 -5.19 -27.11 9.41
C MET A 399 -4.55 -28.49 9.63
N ASP A 400 -3.98 -29.07 8.58
CA ASP A 400 -3.38 -30.40 8.62
C ASP A 400 -2.24 -30.40 9.66
N PHE A 401 -1.37 -29.37 9.65
CA PHE A 401 -0.28 -29.27 10.64
C PHE A 401 -0.78 -28.99 12.07
N LYS A 402 -1.79 -28.12 12.25
CA LYS A 402 -2.45 -27.90 13.54
C LYS A 402 -2.93 -29.22 14.16
N ASN A 403 -3.59 -30.06 13.37
CA ASN A 403 -4.12 -31.34 13.86
C ASN A 403 -3.00 -32.28 14.29
N GLU A 404 -1.89 -32.32 13.57
CA GLU A 404 -0.74 -33.14 13.95
C GLU A 404 -0.07 -32.66 15.26
N ILE A 405 -0.02 -31.34 15.50
CA ILE A 405 0.43 -30.79 16.80
C ILE A 405 -0.51 -31.23 17.91
N LEU A 406 -1.82 -30.98 17.78
CA LEU A 406 -2.80 -31.23 18.84
C LEU A 406 -3.02 -32.72 19.13
N LEU A 407 -2.74 -33.59 18.16
CA LEU A 407 -2.75 -35.05 18.33
C LEU A 407 -1.43 -35.60 18.90
N GLY A 408 -0.44 -34.74 19.19
CA GLY A 408 0.85 -35.14 19.72
C GLY A 408 1.70 -35.97 18.75
N ARG A 409 1.48 -35.81 17.43
CA ARG A 409 2.19 -36.56 16.38
C ARG A 409 3.46 -35.87 15.91
N ILE A 410 3.60 -34.57 16.19
CA ILE A 410 4.85 -33.83 16.03
C ILE A 410 5.81 -34.23 17.15
N LYS A 411 6.93 -34.86 16.77
CA LYS A 411 7.94 -35.37 17.71
C LYS A 411 8.89 -34.31 18.28
N ASP A 412 8.93 -33.14 17.66
CA ASP A 412 9.74 -32.03 18.11
C ASP A 412 9.28 -31.56 19.50
N ALA A 413 10.20 -31.59 20.46
CA ALA A 413 9.93 -31.32 21.87
C ALA A 413 9.35 -29.91 22.10
N ARG A 414 9.62 -28.95 21.22
CA ARG A 414 9.08 -27.58 21.31
C ARG A 414 7.55 -27.56 21.24
N PHE A 415 6.95 -28.52 20.52
CA PHE A 415 5.49 -28.61 20.37
C PHE A 415 4.81 -29.47 21.44
N SER A 416 5.57 -30.11 22.33
CA SER A 416 5.04 -31.11 23.28
C SER A 416 4.01 -30.59 24.30
N LYS A 417 4.02 -29.28 24.58
CA LYS A 417 3.13 -28.62 25.54
C LYS A 417 2.00 -27.84 24.88
N ILE A 418 1.91 -27.83 23.55
CA ILE A 418 0.96 -26.99 22.83
C ILE A 418 -0.45 -27.58 22.93
N THR A 419 -1.38 -26.83 23.52
CA THR A 419 -2.79 -27.19 23.66
C THR A 419 -3.70 -26.32 22.79
N SER A 420 -3.20 -25.20 22.28
CA SER A 420 -3.94 -24.27 21.42
C SER A 420 -3.10 -23.82 20.23
N VAL A 421 -3.74 -23.70 19.06
CA VAL A 421 -3.11 -23.26 17.82
C VAL A 421 -3.96 -22.18 17.18
N ILE A 422 -3.33 -21.07 16.81
CA ILE A 422 -3.88 -20.00 15.99
C ILE A 422 -3.21 -20.05 14.62
N ARG A 423 -3.97 -19.80 13.55
CA ARG A 423 -3.51 -19.94 12.16
C ARG A 423 -3.59 -18.59 11.46
N ILE A 424 -2.51 -18.15 10.83
CA ILE A 424 -2.44 -16.87 10.14
C ILE A 424 -1.98 -17.07 8.70
N VAL A 425 -2.77 -16.60 7.73
CA VAL A 425 -2.35 -16.52 6.33
C VAL A 425 -1.91 -15.08 6.03
N VAL A 426 -0.66 -14.92 5.59
CA VAL A 426 -0.01 -13.63 5.41
C VAL A 426 0.09 -13.29 3.92
N GLY A 427 -0.37 -12.10 3.55
CA GLY A 427 -0.32 -11.54 2.20
C GLY A 427 0.65 -10.37 2.10
N TYR A 428 1.29 -10.18 0.94
CA TYR A 428 2.16 -9.03 0.68
C TYR A 428 1.39 -7.70 0.61
N GLU A 429 0.16 -7.72 0.11
CA GLU A 429 -0.56 -6.47 -0.13
C GLU A 429 -1.35 -6.02 1.10
N ASP A 430 -1.43 -4.70 1.30
CA ASP A 430 -2.26 -4.10 2.34
C ASP A 430 -3.74 -4.23 1.97
N ILE A 431 -4.46 -5.11 2.69
CA ILE A 431 -5.90 -5.34 2.53
C ILE A 431 -6.56 -5.19 3.91
N PHE A 432 -6.88 -3.94 4.26
CA PHE A 432 -7.30 -3.56 5.62
C PHE A 432 -8.61 -4.23 6.07
N SER A 433 -9.48 -4.57 5.13
CA SER A 433 -10.77 -5.22 5.38
C SER A 433 -10.75 -6.74 5.16
N ILE A 434 -9.57 -7.37 5.09
CA ILE A 434 -9.49 -8.79 4.72
C ILE A 434 -10.21 -9.71 5.70
N ASN A 435 -10.06 -9.49 7.01
CA ASN A 435 -10.70 -10.33 8.03
C ASN A 435 -12.22 -10.12 8.07
N SER A 436 -12.68 -8.87 8.05
CA SER A 436 -14.12 -8.53 8.02
C SER A 436 -14.83 -9.02 6.76
N THR A 437 -14.08 -9.26 5.68
CA THR A 437 -14.64 -9.74 4.41
C THR A 437 -14.55 -11.25 4.25
N LEU A 438 -13.37 -11.85 4.49
CA LEU A 438 -13.12 -13.25 4.20
C LEU A 438 -13.55 -14.20 5.32
N LEU A 439 -13.39 -13.83 6.60
CA LEU A 439 -13.74 -14.75 7.70
C LEU A 439 -15.24 -15.07 7.72
N PRO A 440 -16.17 -14.10 7.63
CA PRO A 440 -17.60 -14.42 7.58
C PRO A 440 -18.00 -15.25 6.36
N LEU A 441 -17.29 -15.08 5.24
CA LEU A 441 -17.50 -15.89 4.04
C LEU A 441 -17.05 -17.35 4.27
N LEU A 442 -15.88 -17.51 4.88
CA LEU A 442 -15.29 -18.82 5.17
C LEU A 442 -16.07 -19.57 6.26
N ASP A 443 -16.57 -18.89 7.28
CA ASP A 443 -17.41 -19.47 8.33
C ASP A 443 -18.71 -20.04 7.74
N LYS A 444 -19.30 -19.36 6.74
CA LYS A 444 -20.48 -19.87 6.01
C LYS A 444 -20.18 -21.12 5.19
N ILE A 445 -18.95 -21.24 4.67
CA ILE A 445 -18.54 -22.38 3.83
C ILE A 445 -18.09 -23.58 4.67
N SER A 446 -17.42 -23.33 5.81
CA SER A 446 -16.67 -24.34 6.56
C SER A 446 -17.14 -24.54 8.01
N GLY A 447 -18.08 -23.73 8.51
CA GLY A 447 -18.51 -23.73 9.91
C GLY A 447 -17.46 -23.21 10.88
N SER A 448 -17.58 -23.58 12.17
CA SER A 448 -16.67 -23.18 13.27
C SER A 448 -15.25 -23.75 13.18
N VAL A 449 -14.96 -24.52 12.13
CA VAL A 449 -13.64 -25.11 11.87
C VAL A 449 -12.55 -24.05 11.68
N LEU A 450 -12.93 -22.79 11.43
CA LEU A 450 -12.01 -21.70 11.12
C LEU A 450 -11.97 -20.59 12.18
N ASP A 451 -12.47 -20.84 13.39
CA ASP A 451 -12.54 -19.83 14.46
C ASP A 451 -11.16 -19.25 14.80
N ASP A 452 -10.11 -20.08 14.77
CA ASP A 452 -8.71 -19.73 15.03
C ASP A 452 -7.93 -19.23 13.80
N LEU A 453 -8.60 -19.02 12.66
CA LEU A 453 -7.97 -18.48 11.44
C LEU A 453 -7.99 -16.94 11.45
N GLN A 454 -6.87 -16.33 11.07
CA GLN A 454 -6.74 -14.91 10.75
C GLN A 454 -6.03 -14.71 9.41
N PHE A 455 -6.26 -13.56 8.80
CA PHE A 455 -5.48 -13.05 7.67
C PHE A 455 -4.68 -11.84 8.12
N ALA A 456 -3.47 -11.73 7.59
CA ALA A 456 -2.55 -10.63 7.83
C ALA A 456 -2.06 -10.05 6.51
N SER A 457 -1.99 -8.73 6.43
CA SER A 457 -1.27 -7.99 5.41
C SER A 457 0.18 -7.73 5.83
N ILE A 458 0.99 -7.16 4.93
CA ILE A 458 2.35 -6.74 5.28
C ILE A 458 2.37 -5.73 6.45
N SER A 459 1.41 -4.80 6.51
CA SER A 459 1.35 -3.85 7.64
C SER A 459 0.97 -4.52 8.96
N ASP A 460 0.21 -5.61 8.93
CA ASP A 460 -0.07 -6.41 10.13
C ASP A 460 1.20 -7.10 10.65
N ILE A 461 2.05 -7.63 9.76
CA ILE A 461 3.33 -8.23 10.14
C ILE A 461 4.28 -7.19 10.72
N GLU A 462 4.32 -5.99 10.14
CA GLU A 462 5.14 -4.90 10.67
C GLU A 462 4.67 -4.44 12.05
N ALA A 463 3.35 -4.40 12.28
CA ALA A 463 2.79 -4.10 13.59
C ALA A 463 3.11 -5.21 14.61
N ILE A 464 3.05 -6.49 14.22
CA ILE A 464 3.51 -7.61 15.05
C ILE A 464 5.00 -7.44 15.38
N GLY A 465 5.85 -7.13 14.41
CA GLY A 465 7.28 -6.89 14.61
C GLY A 465 7.54 -5.73 15.60
N SER A 466 6.81 -4.62 15.46
CA SER A 466 6.86 -3.49 16.41
C SER A 466 6.45 -3.90 17.83
N ALA A 467 5.39 -4.70 17.96
CA ALA A 467 4.92 -5.19 19.25
C ALA A 467 5.94 -6.12 19.92
N ILE A 468 6.56 -7.03 19.16
CA ILE A 468 7.64 -7.90 19.65
C ILE A 468 8.83 -7.08 20.15
N ASP A 469 9.27 -6.10 19.36
CA ASP A 469 10.40 -5.22 19.68
C ASP A 469 10.17 -4.47 21.00
N GLN A 470 8.92 -4.06 21.24
CA GLN A 470 8.45 -3.40 22.46
C GLN A 470 8.08 -4.36 23.60
N LYS A 471 8.41 -5.65 23.47
CA LYS A 471 8.17 -6.70 24.48
C LYS A 471 6.69 -6.88 24.84
N ILE A 472 5.80 -6.57 23.91
CA ILE A 472 4.36 -6.86 24.05
C ILE A 472 4.14 -8.34 23.78
N ASN A 473 3.32 -8.99 24.61
CA ASN A 473 2.95 -10.39 24.44
C ASN A 473 1.95 -10.55 23.29
N ILE A 474 2.48 -10.68 22.07
CA ILE A 474 1.69 -10.81 20.85
C ILE A 474 0.76 -12.04 20.86
N ILE A 475 1.16 -13.14 21.49
CA ILE A 475 0.36 -14.37 21.55
C ILE A 475 -0.92 -14.11 22.34
N THR A 476 -0.80 -13.48 23.51
CA THR A 476 -1.96 -13.13 24.35
C THR A 476 -2.89 -12.16 23.63
N MET A 477 -2.34 -11.18 22.91
CA MET A 477 -3.15 -10.19 22.18
C MET A 477 -3.93 -10.85 21.03
N ILE A 478 -3.27 -11.69 20.23
CA ILE A 478 -3.91 -12.40 19.12
C ILE A 478 -4.93 -13.43 19.63
N GLN A 479 -4.63 -14.11 20.75
CA GLN A 479 -5.58 -15.04 21.37
C GLN A 479 -6.85 -14.32 21.83
N LYS A 480 -6.73 -13.15 22.47
CA LYS A 480 -7.89 -12.31 22.86
C LYS A 480 -8.72 -11.91 21.65
N LYS A 481 -8.06 -11.47 20.57
CA LYS A 481 -8.71 -11.13 19.30
C LYS A 481 -9.52 -12.29 18.73
N VAL A 482 -8.92 -13.48 18.68
CA VAL A 482 -9.55 -14.69 18.15
C VAL A 482 -10.73 -15.15 19.02
N ALA A 483 -10.63 -14.99 20.34
CA ALA A 483 -11.71 -15.34 21.27
C ALA A 483 -12.88 -14.35 21.26
N SER A 484 -12.70 -13.14 20.71
CA SER A 484 -13.73 -12.10 20.62
C SER A 484 -14.37 -12.07 19.23
N PRO A 485 -15.67 -12.39 19.09
CA PRO A 485 -16.36 -12.35 17.79
C PRO A 485 -16.28 -11.00 17.07
N ASP A 486 -16.31 -9.91 17.84
CA ASP A 486 -16.26 -8.55 17.31
C ASP A 486 -14.86 -8.17 16.84
N GLU A 487 -13.83 -8.46 17.65
CA GLU A 487 -12.45 -8.12 17.33
C GLU A 487 -11.85 -9.04 16.26
N ARG A 488 -12.31 -10.29 16.14
CA ARG A 488 -11.83 -11.28 15.15
C ARG A 488 -11.86 -10.74 13.72
N GLN A 489 -12.78 -9.82 13.42
CA GLN A 489 -12.95 -9.22 12.10
C GLN A 489 -11.99 -8.07 11.80
N TRP A 490 -11.33 -7.50 12.80
CA TRP A 490 -10.43 -6.36 12.60
C TRP A 490 -9.09 -6.81 12.00
N SER A 491 -8.31 -5.86 11.46
CA SER A 491 -6.91 -6.10 11.12
C SER A 491 -6.13 -6.44 12.40
N ILE A 492 -5.02 -7.19 12.29
CA ILE A 492 -4.22 -7.52 13.46
C ILE A 492 -3.50 -6.27 13.99
N ALA A 493 -3.08 -5.36 13.11
CA ALA A 493 -2.44 -4.10 13.48
C ALA A 493 -3.28 -3.28 14.48
N THR A 494 -4.60 -3.31 14.38
CA THR A 494 -5.49 -2.53 15.27
C THR A 494 -5.42 -2.97 16.73
N LEU A 495 -4.92 -4.18 17.02
CA LEU A 495 -4.67 -4.62 18.40
C LEU A 495 -3.61 -3.80 19.10
N PHE A 496 -2.70 -3.21 18.32
CA PHE A 496 -1.51 -2.56 18.86
C PHE A 496 -1.62 -1.04 18.82
N ASP A 497 -2.59 -0.46 18.13
CA ASP A 497 -2.73 0.99 17.86
C ASP A 497 -2.62 1.91 19.10
N LYS A 498 -2.94 1.41 20.30
CA LYS A 498 -2.82 2.17 21.56
C LYS A 498 -1.54 1.89 22.34
N ASP A 499 -0.91 0.74 22.10
CA ASP A 499 0.12 0.16 22.95
C ASP A 499 1.51 0.19 22.31
N ILE A 500 1.61 0.40 20.98
CA ILE A 500 2.89 0.54 20.27
C ILE A 500 3.17 1.98 19.87
N ASP A 501 4.42 2.41 20.05
CA ASP A 501 4.93 3.51 19.24
C ASP A 501 5.18 3.04 17.80
N GLN A 502 5.35 3.99 16.87
CA GLN A 502 5.59 3.66 15.46
C GLN A 502 7.00 3.11 15.19
N LYS A 503 7.79 2.74 16.21
CA LYS A 503 9.13 2.19 15.99
C LYS A 503 9.04 0.74 15.55
N ASN A 504 9.91 0.41 14.61
CA ASN A 504 10.09 -0.94 14.12
C ASN A 504 11.58 -1.08 13.81
N SER A 505 12.35 -1.74 14.68
CA SER A 505 13.82 -1.81 14.52
C SER A 505 14.25 -2.38 13.18
N VAL A 506 13.52 -3.35 12.61
CA VAL A 506 13.81 -3.94 11.30
C VAL A 506 13.74 -2.89 10.19
N LEU A 507 12.64 -2.14 10.13
CA LEU A 507 12.43 -1.09 9.12
C LEU A 507 13.28 0.14 9.38
N ASP A 508 13.50 0.50 10.64
CA ASP A 508 14.35 1.62 11.04
C ASP A 508 15.80 1.38 10.66
N ASN A 509 16.31 0.17 10.87
CA ASN A 509 17.64 -0.23 10.44
C ASN A 509 17.75 -0.25 8.92
N ALA A 510 16.77 -0.83 8.22
CA ALA A 510 16.74 -0.82 6.75
C ALA A 510 16.72 0.61 6.17
N PHE A 511 15.94 1.51 6.79
CA PHE A 511 15.94 2.92 6.43
C PHE A 511 17.31 3.58 6.64
N ASN A 512 17.94 3.36 7.79
CA ASN A 512 19.24 3.94 8.09
C ASN A 512 20.34 3.42 7.14
N GLU A 513 20.32 2.13 6.83
CA GLU A 513 21.23 1.52 5.84
C GLU A 513 21.01 2.08 4.43
N PHE A 514 19.75 2.27 4.03
CA PHE A 514 19.41 2.93 2.76
C PHE A 514 20.01 4.35 2.70
N ILE A 515 19.80 5.15 3.74
CA ILE A 515 20.35 6.51 3.85
C ILE A 515 21.89 6.52 3.82
N ALA A 516 22.54 5.57 4.50
CA ALA A 516 23.99 5.42 4.45
C ALA A 516 24.48 5.04 3.04
N LYS A 517 23.79 4.11 2.38
CA LYS A 517 24.13 3.66 1.01
C LYS A 517 23.88 4.73 -0.05
N MET A 518 22.92 5.63 0.19
CA MET A 518 22.73 6.85 -0.59
C MET A 518 23.84 7.90 -0.39
N GLY A 519 24.79 7.68 0.52
CA GLY A 519 25.86 8.64 0.80
C GLY A 519 25.39 9.88 1.57
N VAL A 520 24.25 9.81 2.27
CA VAL A 520 23.64 10.95 3.00
C VAL A 520 23.38 10.65 4.49
N PRO A 521 24.34 10.10 5.26
CA PRO A 521 24.12 9.56 6.61
C PRO A 521 23.52 10.57 7.61
N ASN A 522 23.84 11.86 7.47
CA ASN A 522 23.30 12.95 8.31
C ASN A 522 21.81 13.27 8.04
N PHE A 523 21.18 12.61 7.06
CA PHE A 523 19.76 12.77 6.77
C PHE A 523 18.88 11.95 7.73
N ALA A 524 19.37 10.83 8.26
CA ALA A 524 18.63 9.99 9.21
C ALA A 524 18.40 10.69 10.58
N SER A 525 19.27 11.63 10.96
CA SER A 525 19.17 12.40 12.20
C SER A 525 18.30 13.66 12.10
N LYS A 526 17.96 14.09 10.88
CA LYS A 526 16.99 15.17 10.66
C LYS A 526 15.62 14.51 10.67
N SER A 527 14.78 14.85 11.65
CA SER A 527 13.43 14.29 11.81
C SER A 527 12.63 14.32 10.50
N ILE A 528 12.51 13.17 9.84
CA ILE A 528 11.59 12.90 8.72
C ILE A 528 10.25 12.46 9.25
#